data_AF-A0A4U5PAX8-F1
#
_entry.id   AF-A0A4U5PAX8-F1
#
_cell.length_a   1.000
_cell.length_b   1.000
_cell.length_c   1.000
_cell.angle_alpha   90.00
_cell.angle_beta   90.00
_cell.angle_gamma   90.00
#
_symmetry.space_group_name_H-M   'P 1'
#
loop_
_entity.id
_entity.type
_entity.pdbx_description
1 polymer ?
#
loop_
_entity_poly.entity_id
_entity_poly.type
_entity_poly.pdbx_seq_one_letter_code
_entity_poly.pdbx_strand_id
1 'polypeptide(L)'
;MICKLGERKCVEPVTEERGDPSNWSDCRCPLPCENGQFSVSWFQDNQCEKMINDSTLINVCFPQLIQIYFKEEPKIDENKFVSNLGALLGILMGISFFTLIEFFYLLVCLLIGLFVTKWESSE
;
A
#
# COMPACT_ATOMS: atom_id res chain seq x y z
N MET A 1 -18.98 11.64 -17.33
CA MET A 1 -19.49 12.46 -18.46
C MET A 1 -19.14 11.72 -19.74
N ILE A 2 -20.08 11.60 -20.68
CA ILE A 2 -19.86 10.92 -21.96
C ILE A 2 -19.87 12.01 -23.03
N CYS A 3 -18.80 12.12 -23.82
CA CYS A 3 -18.71 13.11 -24.90
C CYS A 3 -19.62 12.71 -26.06
N LYS A 4 -20.23 13.70 -26.72
CA LYS A 4 -21.06 13.47 -27.92
C LYS A 4 -20.21 13.45 -29.18
N LEU A 5 -20.68 12.76 -30.23
CA LEU A 5 -19.92 12.61 -31.49
C LEU A 5 -19.54 13.96 -32.15
N GLY A 6 -20.33 15.01 -31.96
CA GLY A 6 -20.02 16.36 -32.45
C GLY A 6 -18.80 17.02 -31.78
N GLU A 7 -18.44 16.56 -30.57
CA GLU A 7 -17.31 17.07 -29.79
C GLU A 7 -15.99 16.35 -30.14
N ARG A 8 -16.02 15.42 -31.10
CA ARG A 8 -14.86 14.67 -31.59
C ARG A 8 -13.69 15.58 -31.98
N LYS A 9 -13.98 16.74 -32.60
CA LYS A 9 -12.99 17.76 -32.98
C LYS A 9 -12.17 18.30 -31.81
N CYS A 10 -12.69 18.22 -30.59
CA CYS A 10 -11.99 18.64 -29.37
C CYS A 10 -11.17 17.48 -28.78
N VAL A 11 -11.68 16.25 -28.84
CA VAL A 11 -11.07 15.09 -28.18
C VAL A 11 -9.91 14.52 -28.98
N GLU A 12 -10.05 14.38 -30.30
CA GLU A 12 -9.00 13.80 -31.17
C GLU A 12 -7.63 14.48 -31.05
N PRO A 13 -7.50 15.82 -31.18
CA PRO A 13 -6.18 16.45 -31.10
C PRO A 13 -5.56 16.30 -29.71
N VAL A 14 -6.38 16.32 -28.66
CA VAL A 14 -5.90 16.15 -27.28
C VAL A 14 -5.39 14.73 -27.04
N THR A 15 -6.07 13.71 -27.58
CA THR A 15 -5.63 12.32 -27.50
C THR A 15 -4.39 12.06 -28.36
N GLU A 16 -4.25 12.71 -29.50
CA GLU A 16 -3.08 12.56 -30.38
C GLU A 16 -1.83 13.24 -29.81
N GLU A 17 -1.96 14.45 -29.24
CA GLU A 17 -0.83 15.20 -28.68
C GLU A 17 -0.41 14.70 -27.29
N ARG A 18 -1.37 14.41 -26.41
CA ARG A 18 -1.09 14.06 -25.00
C ARG A 18 -1.20 12.56 -24.72
N GLY A 19 -1.67 11.75 -25.66
CA GLY A 19 -1.87 10.32 -25.46
C GLY A 19 -2.92 9.99 -24.41
N ASP A 20 -2.74 8.84 -23.76
CA ASP A 20 -3.69 8.33 -22.76
C ASP A 20 -3.77 9.24 -21.53
N PRO A 21 -4.98 9.64 -21.09
CA PRO A 21 -5.19 10.47 -19.90
C PRO A 21 -4.56 9.92 -18.62
N SER A 22 -4.37 8.60 -18.55
CA SER A 22 -3.72 7.92 -17.42
C SER A 22 -2.26 8.30 -17.23
N ASN A 23 -1.58 8.79 -18.28
CA ASN A 23 -0.17 9.16 -18.24
C ASN A 23 0.03 10.69 -18.10
N TRP A 24 -1.05 11.47 -18.01
CA TRP A 24 -0.94 12.92 -17.87
C TRP A 24 -0.45 13.28 -16.46
N SER A 25 0.48 14.24 -16.36
CA SER A 25 1.01 14.72 -15.08
C SER A 25 -0.06 15.28 -14.14
N ASP A 26 -1.14 15.81 -14.71
CA ASP A 26 -2.25 16.41 -13.98
C ASP A 26 -3.25 15.37 -13.48
N CYS A 27 -3.24 14.17 -14.07
CA CYS A 27 -4.14 13.08 -13.68
C CYS A 27 -3.49 12.24 -12.56
N ARG A 28 -4.08 12.30 -11.36
CA ARG A 28 -3.75 11.36 -10.27
C ARG A 28 -4.71 10.19 -10.31
N CYS A 29 -4.20 9.04 -10.73
CA CYS A 29 -4.92 7.76 -10.73
C CYS A 29 -4.33 6.85 -9.62
N PRO A 30 -4.77 6.96 -8.36
CA PRO A 30 -4.35 6.04 -7.33
C PRO A 30 -4.87 4.62 -7.64
N LEU A 31 -4.02 3.62 -7.42
CA LEU A 31 -4.43 2.22 -7.53
C LEU A 31 -5.44 1.90 -6.42
N PRO A 32 -6.54 1.19 -6.73
CA PRO A 32 -7.46 0.72 -5.70
C PRO A 32 -6.78 -0.36 -4.83
N CYS A 33 -7.13 -0.39 -3.55
CA CYS A 33 -6.60 -1.39 -2.60
C CYS A 33 -7.06 -2.82 -2.92
N GLU A 34 -8.19 -2.96 -3.63
CA GLU A 34 -8.70 -4.23 -4.11
C GLU A 34 -8.82 -4.16 -5.63
N ASN A 35 -8.04 -5.00 -6.31
CA ASN A 35 -8.07 -5.13 -7.76
C ASN A 35 -8.06 -6.61 -8.16
N GLY A 36 -8.84 -6.93 -9.19
CA GLY A 36 -8.81 -8.24 -9.84
C GLY A 36 -8.09 -8.12 -11.19
N GLN A 37 -7.08 -8.95 -11.42
CA GLN A 37 -6.41 -9.04 -12.71
C GLN A 37 -6.59 -10.45 -13.29
N PHE A 38 -6.92 -10.51 -14.58
CA PHE A 38 -7.03 -11.77 -15.33
C PHE A 38 -5.86 -11.87 -16.30
N SER A 39 -5.14 -12.98 -16.25
CA SER A 39 -4.15 -13.32 -17.27
C SER A 39 -4.87 -14.00 -18.43
N VAL A 40 -4.71 -13.47 -19.65
CA VAL A 40 -5.39 -13.95 -20.84
C VAL A 40 -4.39 -14.67 -21.75
N SER A 41 -4.68 -15.93 -22.10
CA SER A 41 -4.02 -16.66 -23.17
C SER A 41 -5.03 -16.92 -24.29
N TRP A 42 -4.60 -16.79 -25.54
CA TRP A 42 -5.43 -17.00 -26.71
C TRP A 42 -4.87 -18.14 -27.56
N PHE A 43 -5.77 -18.92 -28.13
CA PHE A 43 -5.44 -19.97 -29.09
C PHE A 43 -6.39 -19.81 -30.27
N GLN A 44 -5.82 -19.76 -31.48
CA GLN A 44 -6.57 -19.68 -32.71
C GLN A 44 -6.53 -21.06 -33.37
N ASP A 45 -7.69 -21.69 -33.51
CA ASP A 45 -7.83 -22.89 -34.33
C ASP A 45 -8.22 -22.48 -35.75
N ASN A 46 -7.39 -22.86 -36.72
CA ASN A 46 -7.62 -22.59 -38.15
C ASN A 46 -8.43 -23.69 -38.84
N GLN A 47 -8.98 -24.66 -38.09
CA GLN A 47 -9.77 -25.78 -38.65
C GLN A 47 -11.21 -25.42 -39.03
N CYS A 48 -11.66 -24.17 -38.89
CA CYS A 48 -12.88 -23.74 -39.57
C CYS A 48 -12.59 -23.51 -41.05
N GLU A 49 -12.99 -24.49 -41.84
CA GLU A 49 -13.09 -24.46 -43.29
C GLU A 49 -13.64 -23.09 -43.76
N LYS A 50 -12.98 -22.51 -44.77
CA LYS A 50 -13.28 -21.17 -45.32
C LYS A 50 -14.71 -21.10 -45.87
N MET A 51 -15.71 -20.84 -45.02
CA MET A 51 -16.99 -20.31 -45.43
C MET A 51 -17.50 -19.36 -44.34
N ILE A 52 -17.81 -18.13 -44.75
CA ILE A 52 -18.28 -16.96 -43.99
C ILE A 52 -17.14 -15.99 -43.64
N ASN A 53 -17.00 -14.95 -44.47
CA ASN A 53 -16.01 -13.88 -44.32
C ASN A 53 -16.31 -12.90 -43.15
N ASP A 54 -17.49 -12.99 -42.53
CA ASP A 54 -17.99 -11.96 -41.59
C ASP A 54 -18.36 -12.50 -40.18
N SER A 55 -18.07 -13.77 -39.86
CA SER A 55 -18.38 -14.33 -38.53
C SER A 55 -17.13 -14.82 -37.82
N THR A 56 -16.88 -14.31 -36.61
CA THR A 56 -15.83 -14.77 -35.72
C THR A 56 -16.44 -15.34 -34.44
N LEU A 57 -16.02 -16.54 -34.04
CA LEU A 57 -16.43 -17.16 -32.78
C LEU A 57 -15.34 -16.93 -31.74
N ILE A 58 -15.70 -16.26 -30.64
CA ILE A 58 -14.80 -16.03 -29.50
C ILE A 58 -15.32 -16.87 -28.34
N ASN A 59 -14.52 -17.82 -27.87
CA ASN A 59 -14.82 -18.60 -26.68
C ASN A 59 -13.95 -18.10 -25.52
N VAL A 60 -14.58 -17.60 -24.46
CA VAL A 60 -13.90 -17.11 -23.25
C VAL A 60 -14.11 -18.14 -22.13
N CYS A 61 -13.02 -18.75 -21.68
CA CYS A 61 -13.05 -19.80 -20.66
C CYS A 61 -11.98 -19.53 -19.60
N PHE A 62 -12.26 -19.90 -18.35
CA PHE A 62 -11.25 -19.97 -17.31
C PHE A 62 -10.50 -21.30 -17.44
N PRO A 63 -9.17 -21.30 -17.71
CA PRO A 63 -8.41 -22.55 -17.84
C PRO A 63 -8.34 -23.32 -16.52
N GLN A 64 -8.45 -22.61 -15.39
CA GLN A 64 -8.48 -23.16 -14.04
C GLN A 64 -9.37 -22.30 -13.15
N LEU A 65 -10.05 -22.92 -12.17
CA LEU A 65 -10.89 -22.21 -11.19
C LEU A 65 -10.08 -21.65 -10.00
N ILE A 66 -8.75 -21.69 -10.07
CA ILE A 66 -7.86 -21.23 -9.01
C ILE A 66 -7.64 -19.74 -9.18
N GLN A 67 -7.88 -18.98 -8.11
CA GLN A 67 -7.60 -17.55 -8.03
C GLN A 67 -6.38 -17.32 -7.15
N ILE A 68 -5.42 -16.54 -7.66
CA ILE A 68 -4.23 -16.16 -6.89
C ILE A 68 -4.53 -14.83 -6.21
N TYR A 69 -4.43 -14.80 -4.89
CA TYR A 69 -4.67 -13.61 -4.09
C TYR A 69 -3.33 -13.05 -3.59
N PHE A 70 -3.06 -11.79 -3.90
CA PHE A 70 -1.87 -11.07 -3.45
C PHE A 70 -2.31 -10.01 -2.45
N LYS A 71 -1.89 -10.19 -1.19
CA LYS A 71 -2.15 -9.22 -0.12
C LYS A 71 -0.85 -8.57 0.27
N GLU A 72 -0.82 -7.25 0.23
CA GLU A 72 0.26 -6.49 0.84
C GLU A 72 0.01 -6.42 2.34
N GLU A 73 0.91 -7.00 3.12
CA GLU A 73 0.89 -6.94 4.58
C GLU A 73 2.12 -6.18 5.09
N PRO A 74 1.95 -5.36 6.15
CA PRO A 74 3.05 -4.56 6.67
C PRO A 74 4.17 -5.47 7.18
N LYS A 75 5.42 -5.12 6.86
CA LYS A 75 6.60 -5.93 7.24
C LYS A 75 6.80 -6.02 8.77
N ILE A 76 6.39 -4.99 9.50
CA ILE A 76 6.52 -4.90 10.96
C ILE A 76 5.19 -4.42 11.52
N ASP A 77 4.55 -5.27 12.31
CA ASP A 77 3.39 -4.90 13.12
C ASP A 77 3.83 -4.23 14.42
N GLU A 78 2.96 -3.42 15.01
CA GLU A 78 3.19 -2.76 16.31
C GLU A 78 3.57 -3.77 17.41
N ASN A 79 2.90 -4.92 17.42
CA ASN A 79 3.18 -6.00 18.36
C ASN A 79 4.59 -6.55 18.17
N LYS A 80 5.04 -6.66 16.92
CA LYS A 80 6.37 -7.16 16.56
C LYS A 80 7.45 -6.13 16.87
N PHE A 81 7.16 -4.85 16.68
CA PHE A 81 8.04 -3.75 17.09
C PHE A 81 8.28 -3.76 18.60
N VAL A 82 7.22 -3.76 19.40
CA VAL A 82 7.31 -3.79 20.87
C VAL A 82 8.00 -5.07 21.36
N SER A 83 7.70 -6.21 20.75
CA SER A 83 8.33 -7.48 21.09
C SER A 83 9.84 -7.47 20.83
N ASN A 84 10.28 -6.98 19.68
CA ASN A 84 11.71 -6.95 19.34
C ASN A 84 12.48 -5.98 20.25
N LEU A 85 11.91 -4.79 20.50
CA LEU A 85 12.50 -3.78 21.36
C LEU A 85 12.59 -4.27 22.82
N GLY A 86 11.50 -4.83 23.35
CA GLY A 86 11.46 -5.38 24.70
C GLY A 86 12.40 -6.58 24.89
N ALA A 87 12.49 -7.48 23.90
CA ALA A 87 13.41 -8.61 23.97
C ALA A 87 14.87 -8.18 24.00
N LEU A 88 15.28 -7.25 23.11
CA LEU A 88 16.65 -6.73 23.08
C LEU A 88 17.00 -5.97 24.37
N LEU A 89 16.13 -5.05 24.82
CA LEU A 89 16.36 -4.29 26.06
C LEU A 89 16.36 -5.20 27.30
N GLY A 90 15.48 -6.19 27.35
CA GLY A 90 15.40 -7.13 28.46
C GLY A 90 16.61 -8.05 28.55
N ILE A 91 17.10 -8.59 27.43
CA ILE A 91 18.24 -9.53 27.43
C ILE A 91 19.57 -8.80 27.66
N LEU A 92 19.78 -7.65 27.00
CA LEU A 92 21.08 -6.97 27.04
C LEU A 92 21.23 -6.06 28.27
N MET A 93 20.17 -5.35 28.64
CA MET A 93 20.23 -4.33 29.69
C MET A 93 19.44 -4.72 30.94
N GLY A 94 18.71 -5.85 30.93
CA GLY A 94 17.84 -6.24 32.03
C GLY A 94 16.63 -5.31 32.23
N ILE A 95 16.34 -4.45 31.25
CA ILE A 95 15.31 -3.42 31.37
C ILE A 95 13.94 -4.06 31.10
N SER A 96 13.04 -3.94 32.08
CA SER A 96 11.63 -4.31 31.98
C SER A 96 10.74 -3.07 32.16
N PHE A 97 9.44 -3.22 31.92
CA PHE A 97 8.47 -2.14 32.12
C PHE A 97 8.49 -1.60 33.57
N PHE A 98 8.62 -2.48 34.56
CA PHE A 98 8.69 -2.08 35.97
C PHE A 98 9.97 -1.30 36.29
N THR A 99 11.11 -1.66 35.71
CA THR A 99 12.37 -0.92 35.91
C THR A 99 12.31 0.50 35.33
N LEU A 100 11.54 0.71 34.26
CA LEU A 100 11.34 2.05 33.70
C LEU A 100 10.52 2.95 34.63
N ILE A 101 9.48 2.39 35.25
CA ILE A 101 8.66 3.11 36.25
C ILE A 101 9.51 3.52 37.44
N GLU A 102 10.33 2.59 37.95
CA GLU A 102 11.22 2.85 39.08
C GLU A 102 12.25 3.93 38.76
N PHE A 103 12.87 3.87 37.58
CA PHE A 103 13.80 4.90 37.12
C PHE A 103 13.14 6.28 37.02
N PHE A 104 11.91 6.35 36.49
CA PHE A 104 11.16 7.59 36.41
C PHE A 104 10.84 8.16 37.80
N TYR A 105 10.44 7.30 38.74
CA TYR A 105 10.20 7.70 40.13
C TYR A 105 11.46 8.27 40.79
N LEU A 106 12.60 7.59 40.62
CA LEU A 106 13.90 8.05 41.10
C LEU A 106 14.30 9.40 40.47
N LEU A 107 14.07 9.56 39.17
CA LEU A 107 14.40 10.79 38.45
C LEU A 107 13.56 11.96 38.96
N VAL A 108 12.26 11.78 39.19
CA VAL A 108 11.38 12.80 39.78
C VAL A 108 11.83 13.16 41.20
N CYS A 109 12.12 12.17 42.04
CA CYS A 109 12.62 12.40 43.39
C CYS A 109 13.93 13.19 43.39
N LEU A 110 14.85 12.85 42.48
CA LEU A 110 16.13 13.53 42.33
C LEU A 110 15.96 14.97 41.85
N LEU A 111 15.07 15.22 40.89
CA LEU A 111 14.76 16.57 40.43
C LEU A 111 14.18 17.44 41.55
N ILE A 112 13.27 16.90 42.38
CA ILE A 112 12.71 17.60 43.54
C ILE A 112 13.82 17.90 44.56
N GLY A 113 14.66 16.92 44.90
CA GLY A 113 15.79 17.12 45.81
C GLY A 113 16.80 18.16 45.31
N LEU A 114 17.10 18.17 44.00
CA LEU A 114 17.92 19.21 43.37
C LEU A 114 17.25 20.59 43.41
N PHE A 115 15.93 20.65 43.26
CA PHE A 115 15.19 21.91 43.38
C PHE A 115 15.24 22.47 44.80
N VAL A 116 15.10 21.62 45.81
CA VAL A 116 15.16 22.01 47.23
C VAL A 116 16.58 22.46 47.61
N THR A 117 17.61 21.70 47.24
CA THR A 117 19.01 22.07 47.53
C THR A 117 19.46 23.34 46.80
N LYS A 118 18.94 23.60 45.60
CA LYS A 118 19.18 24.88 44.90
C LYS A 118 18.50 26.06 45.58
N TRP A 119 17.39 25.83 46.29
CA TRP A 119 16.68 26.84 47.06
C TRP A 119 17.48 27.27 48.30
N GLU A 120 18.02 26.30 49.05
CA GLU A 120 18.83 26.53 50.27
C GLU A 120 20.15 27.30 49.97
N SER A 121 20.69 27.18 48.76
CA SER A 121 21.91 27.90 48.35
C SER A 121 21.66 29.33 47.86
N SER A 122 20.40 29.78 47.80
CA SER A 122 20.01 31.10 47.31
C SER A 122 19.53 32.06 48.42
N GLU A 123 19.62 31.64 49.69
CA GLU A 123 19.33 32.45 50.88
C GLU A 123 20.62 32.71 51.69
#